data_AF-A0A1I2UAR6-F1
#
_entry.id   AF-A0A1I2UAR6-F1
#
_cell.length_a   1.000
_cell.length_b   1.000
_cell.length_c   1.000
_cell.angle_alpha   90.00
_cell.angle_beta   90.00
_cell.angle_gamma   90.00
#
_symmetry.space_group_name_H-M   'P 1'
#
loop_
_entity.id
_entity.type
_entity.pdbx_description
1 polymer ?
#
loop_
_entity_poly.entity_id
_entity_poly.type
_entity_poly.pdbx_seq_one_letter_code
_entity_poly.pdbx_strand_id
1 'polypeptide(L)'
;MTEHVAPTSLQDSMPLQTKTAPLPADHPPVRWGRIGVLLTNLGTPEGTSYWPMRRYLKEFLSDRRVIEVPRLIWWPLLNLIILTKRPGPKGRDYASVWNTERDEGPLKTITRGQAEGLQAAMGDSVVVDWAMRYGKPEMDKRIQALLDQGCDRILLVPLYPQYAAATSATACDQAFKALMKMRWQPTLRVSAPYHDDPVYIDAIATSIREGLAKLDFEPEVILTSFHGVPKSYLLKGDPYHCQCVKTGRLVREALGFSAEKMRTTFQSRFGNEEWLRPYTDETVQELAKSGVKRMAIVAPGFSADCLETLEELDGENRHYFEDNGGERFAYIPCLNDGALGLKVIETVVRRELQGWL
;
A
#
# COMPACT_ATOMS: atom_id res chain seq x y z
N MET A 1 40.56 -26.63 33.10
CA MET A 1 39.73 -27.29 32.08
C MET A 1 38.67 -26.28 31.66
N THR A 2 38.99 -25.50 30.64
CA THR A 2 38.12 -24.46 30.08
C THR A 2 37.64 -24.98 28.73
N GLU A 3 36.38 -25.42 28.67
CA GLU A 3 35.74 -25.83 27.42
C GLU A 3 35.34 -24.58 26.63
N HIS A 4 35.97 -24.42 25.47
CA HIS A 4 35.51 -23.50 24.44
C HIS A 4 34.35 -24.17 23.68
N VAL A 5 33.14 -23.66 23.85
CA VAL A 5 32.00 -23.94 22.99
C VAL A 5 32.19 -23.15 21.70
N ALA A 6 32.37 -23.85 20.57
CA ALA A 6 32.43 -23.26 19.24
C ALA A 6 31.01 -22.84 18.76
N PRO A 7 30.88 -21.76 17.96
CA PRO A 7 29.59 -21.30 17.47
C PRO A 7 29.06 -22.19 16.35
N THR A 8 27.80 -22.62 16.50
CA THR A 8 27.04 -23.40 15.52
C THR A 8 26.89 -22.59 14.23
N SER A 9 27.48 -23.06 13.13
CA SER A 9 27.33 -22.46 11.80
C SER A 9 25.93 -22.74 11.26
N LEU A 10 25.25 -21.69 10.80
CA LEU A 10 24.00 -21.73 10.03
C LEU A 10 24.25 -22.28 8.61
N GLN A 11 24.64 -23.56 8.48
CA GLN A 11 24.87 -24.20 7.18
C GLN A 11 23.88 -25.31 6.81
N ASP A 12 22.98 -25.74 7.69
CA ASP A 12 22.07 -26.83 7.39
C ASP A 12 20.61 -26.39 7.19
N SER A 13 20.31 -25.92 5.99
CA SER A 13 18.97 -26.02 5.41
C SER A 13 19.05 -25.97 3.87
N MET A 14 19.53 -27.06 3.25
CA MET A 14 19.39 -27.26 1.80
C MET A 14 17.92 -27.53 1.46
N PRO A 15 17.30 -26.83 0.49
CA PRO A 15 15.92 -27.13 0.11
C PRO A 15 15.82 -28.47 -0.64
N LEU A 16 14.64 -29.08 -0.53
CA LEU A 16 14.23 -30.37 -1.09
C LEU A 16 14.78 -30.61 -2.50
N GLN A 17 15.79 -31.49 -2.60
CA GLN A 17 16.23 -32.07 -3.86
C GLN A 17 15.11 -32.93 -4.44
N THR A 18 14.33 -32.36 -5.35
CA THR A 18 13.59 -33.18 -6.31
C THR A 18 14.63 -33.85 -7.22
N LYS A 19 14.58 -35.18 -7.31
CA LYS A 19 15.53 -36.04 -8.05
C LYS A 19 15.81 -35.50 -9.46
N THR A 20 16.87 -34.72 -9.61
CA THR A 20 17.44 -34.37 -10.92
C THR A 20 18.55 -35.36 -11.25
N ALA A 21 18.69 -35.68 -12.53
CA ALA A 21 19.81 -36.45 -13.06
C ALA A 21 21.15 -35.87 -12.55
N PRO A 22 22.22 -36.68 -12.43
CA PRO A 22 23.50 -36.20 -11.93
C PRO A 22 23.97 -34.98 -12.72
N LEU A 23 24.28 -33.90 -12.01
CA LEU A 23 24.80 -32.67 -12.60
C LEU A 23 26.20 -32.93 -13.20
N PRO A 24 26.55 -32.29 -14.33
CA PRO A 24 27.93 -32.28 -14.83
C PRO A 24 28.92 -31.83 -13.76
N ALA A 25 30.14 -32.40 -13.77
CA ALA A 25 31.15 -32.13 -12.74
C ALA A 25 31.61 -30.65 -12.69
N ASP A 26 31.43 -29.91 -13.77
CA ASP A 26 31.74 -28.49 -13.93
C ASP A 26 30.54 -27.57 -13.71
N HIS A 27 29.37 -28.11 -13.34
CA HIS A 27 28.19 -27.30 -13.10
C HIS A 27 28.37 -26.44 -11.83
N PRO A 28 28.24 -25.11 -11.91
CA PRO A 28 28.38 -24.25 -10.73
C PRO A 28 27.26 -24.53 -9.72
N PRO A 29 27.53 -24.41 -8.40
CA PRO A 29 26.47 -24.52 -7.41
C PRO A 29 25.48 -23.36 -7.57
N VAL A 30 24.19 -23.68 -7.72
CA VAL A 30 23.11 -22.71 -7.87
C VAL A 30 22.00 -23.07 -6.88
N ARG A 31 21.50 -22.07 -6.14
CA ARG A 31 20.30 -22.21 -5.32
C ARG A 31 19.07 -22.00 -6.23
N TRP A 32 18.12 -22.93 -6.20
CA TRP A 32 16.91 -22.88 -7.03
C TRP A 32 15.76 -23.64 -6.36
N GLY A 33 14.58 -23.61 -6.96
CA GLY A 33 13.41 -24.40 -6.57
C GLY A 33 12.49 -23.72 -5.56
N ARG A 34 12.88 -22.59 -4.97
CA ARG A 34 12.05 -21.85 -4.01
C ARG A 34 11.11 -20.86 -4.69
N ILE A 35 10.07 -20.47 -3.98
CA ILE A 35 9.10 -19.47 -4.40
C ILE A 35 9.29 -18.23 -3.52
N GLY A 36 9.45 -17.08 -4.15
CA GLY A 36 9.44 -15.78 -3.49
C GLY A 36 8.06 -15.13 -3.59
N VAL A 37 7.63 -14.44 -2.54
CA VAL A 37 6.48 -13.54 -2.54
C VAL A 37 7.01 -12.15 -2.18
N LEU A 38 6.82 -11.18 -3.07
CA LEU A 38 7.27 -9.81 -2.88
C LEU A 38 6.07 -8.89 -2.72
N LEU A 39 5.78 -8.48 -1.48
CA LEU A 39 4.76 -7.48 -1.19
C LEU A 39 5.26 -6.10 -1.60
N THR A 40 4.43 -5.29 -2.26
CA THR A 40 4.85 -3.97 -2.73
C THR A 40 3.86 -2.89 -2.38
N ASN A 41 4.37 -1.76 -1.91
CA ASN A 41 3.57 -0.60 -1.56
C ASN A 41 4.20 0.71 -2.08
N LEU A 42 3.52 1.84 -1.91
CA LEU A 42 3.88 3.10 -2.59
C LEU A 42 5.27 3.58 -2.18
N GLY A 43 5.56 3.54 -0.88
CA GLY A 43 6.77 4.10 -0.33
C GLY A 43 6.52 5.30 0.57
N THR A 44 7.53 5.61 1.35
CA THR A 44 7.57 6.72 2.30
C THR A 44 8.96 7.34 2.25
N PRO A 45 9.11 8.62 2.61
CA PRO A 45 10.42 9.20 2.87
C PRO A 45 11.18 8.44 3.97
N GLU A 46 12.50 8.40 3.83
CA GLU A 46 13.44 7.83 4.82
C GLU A 46 13.71 8.77 6.01
N GLY A 47 12.91 9.82 6.16
CA GLY A 47 13.06 10.81 7.22
C GLY A 47 12.24 12.06 6.95
N THR A 48 11.98 12.82 8.00
CA THR A 48 11.10 14.00 7.98
C THR A 48 11.83 15.30 7.63
N SER A 49 13.17 15.27 7.59
CA SER A 49 13.98 16.44 7.25
C SER A 49 13.96 16.74 5.73
N TYR A 50 14.39 17.95 5.36
CA TYR A 50 14.30 18.47 4.00
C TYR A 50 14.89 17.52 2.93
N TRP A 51 16.07 16.94 3.17
CA TRP A 51 16.78 16.14 2.16
C TRP A 51 16.14 14.76 1.88
N PRO A 52 15.83 13.93 2.89
CA PRO A 52 15.05 12.71 2.70
C PRO A 52 13.70 12.98 2.02
N MET A 53 12.96 13.98 2.49
CA MET A 53 11.68 14.39 1.89
C MET A 53 11.84 14.79 0.43
N ARG A 54 12.85 15.62 0.13
CA ARG A 54 13.12 16.07 -1.24
C ARG A 54 13.47 14.90 -2.15
N ARG A 55 14.24 13.92 -1.68
CA ARG A 55 14.61 12.72 -2.45
C ARG A 55 13.38 11.89 -2.78
N TYR A 56 12.55 11.61 -1.79
CA TYR A 56 11.29 10.88 -1.96
C TYR A 56 10.35 11.59 -2.93
N LEU A 57 10.06 12.88 -2.70
CA LEU A 57 9.18 13.67 -3.57
C LEU A 57 9.73 13.77 -5.00
N LYS A 58 11.06 13.84 -5.17
CA LYS A 58 11.68 13.85 -6.50
C LYS A 58 11.40 12.55 -7.24
N GLU A 59 11.57 11.41 -6.57
CA GLU A 59 11.32 10.11 -7.17
C GLU A 59 9.84 9.94 -7.53
N PHE A 60 8.96 10.17 -6.55
CA PHE A 60 7.51 10.01 -6.70
C PHE A 60 6.93 10.91 -7.80
N LEU A 61 7.22 12.22 -7.72
CA LEU A 61 6.64 13.19 -8.65
C LEU A 61 7.34 13.22 -10.02
N SER A 62 8.46 12.52 -10.20
CA SER A 62 9.06 12.33 -11.53
C SER A 62 8.41 11.17 -12.29
N ASP A 63 7.60 10.35 -11.64
CA ASP A 63 6.97 9.20 -12.27
C ASP A 63 5.87 9.63 -13.23
N ARG A 64 5.95 9.13 -14.47
CA ARG A 64 5.00 9.41 -15.55
C ARG A 64 3.66 8.71 -15.36
N ARG A 65 3.60 7.68 -14.51
CA ARG A 65 2.35 7.03 -14.10
C ARG A 65 1.58 7.88 -13.08
N VAL A 66 2.28 8.74 -12.33
CA VAL A 66 1.70 9.60 -11.29
C VAL A 66 1.37 10.97 -11.85
N ILE A 67 2.28 11.54 -12.65
CA ILE A 67 2.10 12.84 -13.29
C ILE A 67 2.25 12.69 -14.81
N GLU A 68 1.13 12.74 -15.51
CA GLU A 68 1.07 12.61 -16.98
C GLU A 68 1.34 13.93 -17.74
N VAL A 69 1.73 15.01 -17.05
CA VAL A 69 2.08 16.30 -17.67
C VAL A 69 3.34 16.15 -18.53
N PRO A 70 3.41 16.76 -19.74
CA PRO A 70 4.60 16.69 -20.59
C PRO A 70 5.90 17.05 -19.85
N ARG A 71 6.94 16.21 -19.98
CA ARG A 71 8.18 16.32 -19.21
C ARG A 71 8.85 17.68 -19.31
N LEU A 72 8.82 18.32 -20.48
CA LEU A 72 9.44 19.63 -20.70
C LEU A 72 8.78 20.73 -19.86
N ILE A 73 7.48 20.60 -19.58
CA ILE A 73 6.71 21.53 -18.75
C ILE A 73 6.85 21.13 -17.27
N TRP A 74 6.73 19.85 -16.97
CA TRP A 74 6.74 19.36 -15.60
C TRP A 74 8.12 19.47 -14.94
N TRP A 75 9.19 19.22 -15.69
CA TRP A 75 10.55 19.21 -15.13
C TRP A 75 10.97 20.53 -14.46
N PRO A 76 10.79 21.73 -15.06
CA PRO A 76 11.15 22.97 -14.39
C PRO A 76 10.24 23.25 -13.18
N LEU A 77 8.93 23.00 -13.30
CA LEU A 77 7.98 23.15 -12.19
C LEU A 77 8.38 22.27 -11.00
N LEU A 78 8.68 20.99 -11.26
CA LEU A 78 9.09 20.03 -10.25
C LEU A 78 10.41 20.46 -9.59
N ASN A 79 11.47 20.69 -10.38
CA ASN A 79 12.82 20.84 -9.84
C ASN A 79 13.10 22.22 -9.25
N LEU A 80 12.47 23.28 -9.76
CA LEU A 80 12.73 24.65 -9.35
C LEU A 80 11.74 25.14 -8.28
N ILE A 81 10.47 24.75 -8.36
CA ILE A 81 9.41 25.26 -7.47
C ILE A 81 9.01 24.21 -6.44
N ILE A 82 8.51 23.06 -6.88
CA ILE A 82 7.89 22.05 -5.99
C ILE A 82 8.94 21.49 -5.03
N LEU A 83 10.07 20.99 -5.54
CA LEU A 83 11.09 20.37 -4.70
C LEU A 83 11.90 21.36 -3.86
N THR A 84 11.69 22.67 -4.04
CA THR A 84 12.28 23.72 -3.20
C THR A 84 11.35 24.05 -2.02
N LYS A 85 10.04 24.12 -2.27
CA LYS A 85 9.05 24.57 -1.27
C LYS A 85 8.37 23.42 -0.50
N ARG A 86 7.99 22.34 -1.19
CA ARG A 86 7.14 21.27 -0.65
C ARG A 86 7.80 20.36 0.40
N PRO A 87 9.12 20.07 0.37
CA PRO A 87 9.71 19.14 1.33
C PRO A 87 9.59 19.56 2.80
N GLY A 88 9.70 20.87 3.10
CA GLY A 88 9.64 21.38 4.47
C GLY A 88 8.28 21.17 5.13
N PRO A 89 7.19 21.72 4.57
CA PRO A 89 5.83 21.49 5.06
C PRO A 89 5.49 20.01 5.14
N LYS A 90 5.69 19.24 4.05
CA LYS A 90 5.38 17.81 4.05
C LYS A 90 6.21 17.02 5.05
N GLY A 91 7.43 17.44 5.34
CA GLY A 91 8.25 16.85 6.41
C GLY A 91 7.63 17.00 7.79
N ARG A 92 6.93 18.11 8.07
CA ARG A 92 6.20 18.30 9.33
C ARG A 92 4.98 17.40 9.40
N ASP A 93 4.23 17.30 8.31
CA ASP A 93 3.09 16.37 8.21
C ASP A 93 3.54 14.92 8.43
N TYR A 94 4.69 14.51 7.86
CA TYR A 94 5.24 13.17 8.14
C TYR A 94 5.72 13.02 9.60
N ALA A 95 6.13 14.10 10.25
CA ALA A 95 6.60 14.06 11.63
C ALA A 95 5.47 13.86 12.64
N SER A 96 4.24 14.30 12.34
CA SER A 96 3.07 14.09 13.23
C SER A 96 2.66 12.61 13.32
N VAL A 97 2.97 11.83 12.28
CA VAL A 97 2.58 10.41 12.15
C VAL A 97 3.76 9.44 12.16
N TRP A 98 4.97 9.93 12.49
CA TRP A 98 6.20 9.14 12.42
C TRP A 98 6.25 8.04 13.49
N ASN A 99 6.67 6.83 13.12
CA ASN A 99 6.97 5.80 14.10
C ASN A 99 8.37 6.04 14.67
N THR A 100 8.44 6.57 15.90
CA THR A 100 9.69 6.87 16.60
C THR A 100 10.43 5.64 17.14
N GLU A 101 9.74 4.53 17.36
CA GLU A 101 10.35 3.28 17.86
C GLU A 101 11.21 2.62 16.79
N ARG A 102 10.73 2.62 15.53
CA ARG A 102 11.42 2.02 14.38
C ARG A 102 12.13 3.03 13.48
N ASP A 103 11.93 4.32 13.72
CA ASP A 103 12.41 5.44 12.89
C ASP A 103 12.00 5.31 11.42
N GLU A 104 10.71 5.05 11.19
CA GLU A 104 10.14 4.81 9.86
C GLU A 104 8.75 5.46 9.71
N GLY A 105 8.35 5.78 8.49
CA GLY A 105 6.96 6.18 8.20
C GLY A 105 5.98 5.03 8.49
N PRO A 106 4.71 5.34 8.81
CA PRO A 106 3.71 4.34 9.20
C PRO A 106 3.49 3.28 8.12
N LEU A 107 3.40 3.71 6.85
CA LEU A 107 3.26 2.80 5.70
C LEU A 107 4.35 1.73 5.65
N LYS A 108 5.61 2.12 5.94
CA LYS A 108 6.76 1.23 5.92
C LYS A 108 6.77 0.28 7.11
N THR A 109 6.46 0.80 8.30
CA THR A 109 6.30 -0.01 9.51
C THR A 109 5.25 -1.11 9.30
N ILE A 110 4.08 -0.73 8.79
CA ILE A 110 2.94 -1.63 8.63
C ILE A 110 3.19 -2.62 7.49
N THR A 111 3.75 -2.18 6.35
CA THR A 111 4.08 -3.09 5.23
C THR A 111 5.11 -4.14 5.66
N ARG A 112 6.08 -3.76 6.49
CA ARG A 112 7.03 -4.70 7.11
C ARG A 112 6.30 -5.70 8.01
N GLY A 113 5.41 -5.23 8.89
CA GLY A 113 4.61 -6.10 9.76
C GLY A 113 3.72 -7.07 8.96
N GLN A 114 3.14 -6.61 7.86
CA GLN A 114 2.37 -7.45 6.93
C GLN A 114 3.23 -8.56 6.31
N ALA A 115 4.46 -8.24 5.89
CA ALA A 115 5.38 -9.22 5.33
C ALA A 115 5.87 -10.24 6.38
N GLU A 116 6.22 -9.77 7.58
CA GLU A 116 6.64 -10.61 8.71
C GLU A 116 5.49 -11.56 9.13
N GLY A 117 4.26 -11.04 9.25
CA GLY A 117 3.07 -11.82 9.57
C GLY A 117 2.71 -12.84 8.48
N LEU A 118 2.83 -12.46 7.20
CA LEU A 118 2.61 -13.38 6.09
C LEU A 118 3.67 -14.49 6.05
N GLN A 119 4.95 -14.17 6.30
CA GLN A 119 6.02 -15.17 6.37
C GLN A 119 5.70 -16.22 7.45
N ALA A 120 5.24 -15.78 8.63
CA ALA A 120 4.84 -16.66 9.71
C ALA A 120 3.66 -17.57 9.31
N ALA A 121 2.65 -17.03 8.63
CA ALA A 121 1.48 -17.80 8.18
C ALA A 121 1.79 -18.81 7.06
N MET A 122 2.76 -18.49 6.19
CA MET A 122 3.13 -19.34 5.06
C MET A 122 4.22 -20.37 5.38
N GLY A 123 4.97 -20.17 6.47
CA GLY A 123 6.08 -21.03 6.87
C GLY A 123 7.16 -21.16 5.78
N ASP A 124 7.85 -22.29 5.73
CA ASP A 124 8.98 -22.50 4.79
C ASP A 124 8.56 -22.77 3.34
N SER A 125 7.26 -22.81 3.06
CA SER A 125 6.72 -23.07 1.71
C SER A 125 7.11 -21.97 0.70
N VAL A 126 7.33 -20.75 1.18
CA VAL A 126 7.73 -19.58 0.39
C VAL A 126 8.69 -18.69 1.18
N VAL A 127 9.40 -17.82 0.48
CA VAL A 127 10.16 -16.71 1.05
C VAL A 127 9.40 -15.42 0.83
N VAL A 128 8.98 -14.75 1.90
CA VAL A 128 8.30 -13.46 1.82
C VAL A 128 9.30 -12.34 2.01
N ASP A 129 9.28 -11.36 1.11
CA ASP A 129 10.00 -10.09 1.23
C ASP A 129 9.04 -8.95 0.86
N TRP A 130 9.47 -7.71 1.05
CA TRP A 130 8.67 -6.54 0.71
C TRP A 130 9.53 -5.42 0.16
N ALA A 131 8.95 -4.61 -0.73
CA ALA A 131 9.61 -3.49 -1.38
C ALA A 131 8.72 -2.24 -1.42
N MET A 132 9.37 -1.09 -1.46
CA MET A 132 8.70 0.17 -1.75
C MET A 132 8.88 0.54 -3.21
N ARG A 133 7.81 1.06 -3.81
CA ARG A 133 7.89 1.62 -5.16
C ARG A 133 8.81 2.83 -5.16
N TYR A 134 8.66 3.74 -4.20
CA TYR A 134 9.51 4.91 -4.02
C TYR A 134 10.23 4.83 -2.66
N GLY A 135 11.54 5.10 -2.63
CA GLY A 135 12.34 4.95 -1.41
C GLY A 135 12.74 3.50 -1.10
N LYS A 136 12.83 3.15 0.19
CA LYS A 136 13.43 1.89 0.64
C LYS A 136 12.43 0.99 1.37
N PRO A 137 12.64 -0.34 1.34
CA PRO A 137 13.68 -1.06 0.60
C PRO A 137 13.43 -1.05 -0.91
N GLU A 138 14.51 -0.89 -1.69
CA GLU A 138 14.43 -0.73 -3.13
C GLU A 138 14.05 -2.04 -3.84
N MET A 139 13.10 -1.95 -4.78
CA MET A 139 12.57 -3.10 -5.54
C MET A 139 13.65 -4.02 -6.13
N ASP A 140 14.68 -3.45 -6.77
CA ASP A 140 15.73 -4.23 -7.43
C ASP A 140 16.59 -5.02 -6.42
N LYS A 141 16.87 -4.44 -5.26
CA LYS A 141 17.59 -5.11 -4.16
C LYS A 141 16.78 -6.24 -3.55
N ARG A 142 15.46 -6.08 -3.43
CA ARG A 142 14.59 -7.12 -2.86
C ARG A 142 14.38 -8.30 -3.82
N ILE A 143 14.20 -8.02 -5.11
CA ILE A 143 14.17 -9.08 -6.13
C ILE A 143 15.50 -9.85 -6.12
N GLN A 144 16.64 -9.17 -6.08
CA GLN A 144 17.94 -9.83 -5.99
C GLN A 144 18.08 -10.67 -4.70
N ALA A 145 17.62 -10.15 -3.55
CA ALA A 145 17.67 -10.89 -2.29
C ALA A 145 16.82 -12.18 -2.31
N LEU A 146 15.69 -12.18 -3.02
CA LEU A 146 14.90 -13.40 -3.25
C LEU A 146 15.65 -14.40 -4.15
N LEU A 147 16.29 -13.93 -5.22
CA LEU A 147 17.10 -14.77 -6.11
C LEU A 147 18.29 -15.39 -5.37
N ASP A 148 18.99 -14.64 -4.51
CA ASP A 148 20.13 -15.12 -3.72
C ASP A 148 19.73 -16.21 -2.70
N GLN A 149 18.44 -16.27 -2.36
CA GLN A 149 17.84 -17.33 -1.54
C GLN A 149 17.37 -18.54 -2.35
N GLY A 150 17.52 -18.52 -3.68
CA GLY A 150 17.12 -19.59 -4.59
C GLY A 150 15.68 -19.51 -5.08
N CYS A 151 15.05 -18.34 -4.99
CA CYS A 151 13.70 -18.14 -5.53
C CYS A 151 13.76 -17.99 -7.05
N ASP A 152 13.44 -19.04 -7.79
CA ASP A 152 13.37 -19.02 -9.26
C ASP A 152 11.97 -18.67 -9.80
N ARG A 153 10.98 -18.60 -8.91
CA ARG A 153 9.61 -18.13 -9.13
C ARG A 153 9.31 -17.02 -8.13
N ILE A 154 8.86 -15.86 -8.59
CA ILE A 154 8.50 -14.72 -7.74
C ILE A 154 7.06 -14.29 -8.03
N LEU A 155 6.23 -14.21 -6.99
CA LEU A 155 4.93 -13.58 -7.02
C LEU A 155 5.07 -12.14 -6.52
N LEU A 156 4.83 -11.17 -7.40
CA LEU A 156 4.74 -9.75 -7.05
C LEU A 156 3.31 -9.43 -6.60
N VAL A 157 3.15 -8.87 -5.41
CA VAL A 157 1.84 -8.53 -4.83
C VAL A 157 1.78 -7.04 -4.52
N PRO A 158 1.26 -6.21 -5.43
CA PRO A 158 0.92 -4.83 -5.10
C PRO A 158 -0.20 -4.80 -4.04
N LEU A 159 0.07 -4.17 -2.90
CA LEU A 159 -0.86 -4.04 -1.77
C LEU A 159 -1.90 -2.93 -2.00
N TYR A 160 -2.40 -2.82 -3.23
CA TYR A 160 -3.46 -1.92 -3.66
C TYR A 160 -4.67 -2.76 -4.05
N PRO A 161 -5.79 -2.71 -3.30
CA PRO A 161 -6.97 -3.50 -3.65
C PRO A 161 -7.52 -3.10 -5.03
N GLN A 162 -7.56 -1.79 -5.30
CA GLN A 162 -7.95 -1.22 -6.59
C GLN A 162 -6.73 -0.96 -7.47
N TYR A 163 -6.80 -1.42 -8.72
CA TYR A 163 -5.80 -1.12 -9.72
C TYR A 163 -5.85 0.36 -10.12
N ALA A 164 -4.69 1.01 -10.12
CA ALA A 164 -4.46 2.26 -10.83
C ALA A 164 -3.09 2.22 -11.52
N ALA A 165 -2.96 2.98 -12.61
CA ALA A 165 -1.68 3.17 -13.28
C ALA A 165 -0.64 3.79 -12.31
N ALA A 166 -1.08 4.76 -11.51
CA ALA A 166 -0.26 5.49 -10.54
C ALA A 166 0.20 4.65 -9.33
N THR A 167 -0.33 3.44 -9.14
CA THR A 167 0.00 2.54 -8.01
C THR A 167 0.46 1.16 -8.49
N SER A 168 -0.49 0.32 -8.90
CA SER A 168 -0.24 -1.07 -9.31
C SER A 168 0.68 -1.15 -10.53
N ALA A 169 0.42 -0.36 -11.57
CA ALA A 169 1.22 -0.42 -12.79
C ALA A 169 2.63 0.11 -12.58
N THR A 170 2.80 1.20 -11.82
CA THR A 170 4.15 1.73 -11.54
C THR A 170 4.98 0.79 -10.66
N ALA A 171 4.38 0.09 -9.69
CA ALA A 171 5.04 -0.98 -8.93
C ALA A 171 5.57 -2.08 -9.87
N CYS A 172 4.74 -2.51 -10.82
CA CYS A 172 5.14 -3.48 -11.86
C CYS A 172 6.24 -2.92 -12.77
N ASP A 173 6.11 -1.69 -13.26
CA ASP A 173 7.13 -1.05 -14.10
C ASP A 173 8.50 -1.02 -13.39
N GLN A 174 8.52 -0.80 -12.08
CA GLN A 174 9.76 -0.80 -11.30
C GLN A 174 10.35 -2.21 -11.14
N ALA A 175 9.53 -3.23 -10.92
CA ALA A 175 9.97 -4.61 -10.93
C ALA A 175 10.52 -5.01 -12.30
N PHE A 176 9.81 -4.70 -13.39
CA PHE A 176 10.27 -4.98 -14.76
C PHE A 176 11.56 -4.25 -15.11
N LYS A 177 11.76 -3.01 -14.64
CA LYS A 177 13.04 -2.29 -14.76
C LYS A 177 14.20 -3.00 -14.06
N ALA A 178 13.95 -3.67 -12.94
CA ALA A 178 14.96 -4.52 -12.30
C ALA A 178 15.25 -5.74 -13.18
N LEU A 179 14.21 -6.44 -13.64
CA LEU A 179 14.34 -7.63 -14.49
C LEU A 179 15.07 -7.37 -15.81
N MET A 180 14.83 -6.22 -16.46
CA MET A 180 15.52 -5.83 -17.70
C MET A 180 17.05 -5.73 -17.54
N LYS A 181 17.57 -5.58 -16.32
CA LYS A 181 19.02 -5.55 -16.04
C LYS A 181 19.60 -6.94 -15.80
N MET A 182 18.76 -7.97 -15.65
CA MET A 182 19.18 -9.32 -15.28
C MET A 182 19.39 -10.17 -16.53
N ARG A 183 20.52 -10.89 -16.59
CA ARG A 183 20.79 -11.87 -17.65
C ARG A 183 19.89 -13.11 -17.51
N TRP A 184 19.67 -13.55 -16.28
CA TRP A 184 18.77 -14.65 -15.94
C TRP A 184 17.67 -14.11 -15.04
N GLN A 185 16.43 -14.12 -15.53
CA GLN A 185 15.26 -13.64 -14.81
C GLN A 185 14.52 -14.81 -14.16
N PRO A 186 13.94 -14.62 -12.97
CA PRO A 186 13.00 -15.58 -12.41
C PRO A 186 11.69 -15.59 -13.21
N THR A 187 10.92 -16.67 -13.07
CA THR A 187 9.52 -16.64 -13.51
C THR A 187 8.76 -15.66 -12.63
N LEU A 188 8.07 -14.69 -13.24
CA LEU A 188 7.33 -13.67 -12.50
C LEU A 188 5.82 -13.84 -12.71
N ARG A 189 5.07 -13.77 -11.62
CA ARG A 189 3.60 -13.61 -11.61
C ARG A 189 3.27 -12.32 -10.86
N VAL A 190 2.23 -11.61 -11.29
CA VAL A 190 1.73 -10.42 -10.60
C VAL A 190 0.30 -10.71 -10.16
N SER A 191 -0.03 -10.44 -8.90
CA SER A 191 -1.39 -10.63 -8.39
C SER A 191 -2.39 -9.73 -9.12
N ALA A 192 -3.59 -10.24 -9.37
CA ALA A 192 -4.71 -9.43 -9.81
C ALA A 192 -5.17 -8.45 -8.70
N PRO A 193 -5.81 -7.31 -9.06
CA PRO A 193 -6.49 -6.48 -8.06
C PRO A 193 -7.59 -7.27 -7.35
N TYR A 194 -7.84 -6.97 -6.07
CA TYR A 194 -8.73 -7.72 -5.19
C TYR A 194 -9.83 -6.84 -4.55
N HIS A 195 -10.13 -5.70 -5.17
CA HIS A 195 -11.12 -4.71 -4.74
C HIS A 195 -12.53 -5.26 -4.44
N ASP A 196 -12.94 -6.34 -5.11
CA ASP A 196 -14.25 -6.98 -4.97
C ASP A 196 -14.15 -8.41 -4.44
N ASP A 197 -12.98 -8.81 -3.92
CA ASP A 197 -12.79 -10.11 -3.31
C ASP A 197 -13.68 -10.24 -2.06
N PRO A 198 -14.49 -11.32 -1.93
CA PRO A 198 -15.37 -11.49 -0.78
C PRO A 198 -14.66 -11.45 0.57
N VAL A 199 -13.42 -11.97 0.65
CA VAL A 199 -12.62 -11.93 1.90
C VAL A 199 -12.18 -10.51 2.21
N TYR A 200 -11.85 -9.72 1.19
CA TYR A 200 -11.51 -8.30 1.36
C TYR A 200 -12.71 -7.49 1.83
N ILE A 201 -13.86 -7.64 1.17
CA ILE A 201 -15.09 -6.92 1.52
C ILE A 201 -15.53 -7.28 2.95
N ASP A 202 -15.50 -8.56 3.32
CA ASP A 202 -15.86 -9.01 4.67
C ASP A 202 -14.88 -8.49 5.73
N ALA A 203 -13.58 -8.47 5.44
CA ALA A 203 -12.57 -7.92 6.34
C ALA A 203 -12.79 -6.43 6.60
N ILE A 204 -13.06 -5.64 5.55
CA ILE A 204 -13.38 -4.21 5.68
C ILE A 204 -14.68 -4.01 6.46
N ALA A 205 -15.74 -4.72 6.11
CA ALA A 205 -17.02 -4.62 6.83
C ALA A 205 -16.87 -4.99 8.30
N THR A 206 -16.11 -6.03 8.62
CA THR A 206 -15.83 -6.44 10.00
C THR A 206 -15.02 -5.38 10.75
N SER A 207 -13.95 -4.85 10.14
CA SER A 207 -13.17 -3.75 10.73
C SER A 207 -14.05 -2.52 11.03
N ILE A 208 -14.96 -2.17 10.11
CA ILE A 208 -15.91 -1.07 10.31
C ILE A 208 -16.85 -1.36 11.48
N ARG A 209 -17.45 -2.55 11.56
CA ARG A 209 -18.32 -2.92 12.69
C ARG A 209 -17.58 -2.85 14.02
N GLU A 210 -16.37 -3.39 14.09
CA GLU A 210 -15.53 -3.36 15.30
C GLU A 210 -15.10 -1.95 15.67
N GLY A 211 -14.75 -1.12 14.68
CA GLY A 211 -14.39 0.28 14.87
C GLY A 211 -15.57 1.09 15.42
N LEU A 212 -16.75 0.95 14.81
CA LEU A 212 -17.97 1.61 15.25
C LEU A 212 -18.40 1.18 16.65
N ALA A 213 -18.28 -0.11 16.98
CA ALA A 213 -18.63 -0.64 18.31
C ALA A 213 -17.74 -0.11 19.45
N LYS A 214 -16.54 0.40 19.13
CA LYS A 214 -15.63 1.02 20.10
C LYS A 214 -15.94 2.49 20.36
N LEU A 215 -16.79 3.11 19.55
CA LEU A 215 -17.19 4.51 19.72
C LEU A 215 -18.23 4.63 20.83
N ASP A 216 -18.13 5.70 21.61
CA ASP A 216 -19.13 6.14 22.59
C ASP A 216 -20.29 6.90 21.93
N PHE A 217 -20.32 6.98 20.60
CA PHE A 217 -21.36 7.61 19.81
C PHE A 217 -21.64 6.83 18.53
N GLU A 218 -22.85 6.95 18.00
CA GLU A 218 -23.18 6.40 16.67
C GLU A 218 -23.03 7.50 15.60
N PRO A 219 -22.17 7.31 14.57
CA PRO A 219 -22.10 8.21 13.43
C PRO A 219 -23.41 8.25 12.65
N GLU A 220 -23.90 9.43 12.30
CA GLU A 220 -25.07 9.62 11.43
C GLU A 220 -24.73 9.34 9.96
N VAL A 221 -23.49 9.62 9.56
CA VAL A 221 -22.96 9.36 8.22
C VAL A 221 -21.56 8.77 8.30
N ILE A 222 -21.26 7.83 7.42
CA ILE A 222 -19.95 7.21 7.23
C ILE A 222 -19.47 7.50 5.81
N LEU A 223 -18.25 8.00 5.66
CA LEU A 223 -17.62 8.18 4.35
C LEU A 223 -16.61 7.07 4.09
N THR A 224 -16.74 6.38 2.95
CA THR A 224 -15.63 5.65 2.34
C THR A 224 -14.83 6.59 1.47
N SER A 225 -13.66 7.00 1.93
CA SER A 225 -12.78 7.88 1.18
C SER A 225 -11.71 7.07 0.43
N PHE A 226 -11.56 7.35 -0.86
CA PHE A 226 -10.49 6.83 -1.71
C PHE A 226 -9.58 7.96 -2.15
N HIS A 227 -8.30 7.69 -2.44
CA HIS A 227 -7.44 8.72 -3.01
C HIS A 227 -8.00 9.20 -4.36
N GLY A 228 -8.08 10.50 -4.58
CA GLY A 228 -8.52 11.06 -5.84
C GLY A 228 -7.50 10.81 -6.94
N VAL A 229 -7.98 10.82 -8.19
CA VAL A 229 -7.12 10.93 -9.37
C VAL A 229 -7.73 11.95 -10.34
N PRO A 230 -6.94 12.53 -11.26
CA PRO A 230 -7.50 13.35 -12.32
C PRO A 230 -8.56 12.57 -13.10
N LYS A 231 -9.69 13.22 -13.42
CA LYS A 231 -10.78 12.61 -14.20
C LYS A 231 -10.31 12.13 -15.58
N SER A 232 -9.30 12.78 -16.15
CA SER A 232 -8.69 12.34 -17.40
C SER A 232 -8.09 10.94 -17.33
N TYR A 233 -7.67 10.45 -16.16
CA TYR A 233 -7.08 9.11 -16.01
C TYR A 233 -8.16 8.04 -16.21
N LEU A 234 -9.34 8.25 -15.61
CA LEU A 234 -10.53 7.44 -15.88
C LEU A 234 -10.89 7.47 -17.37
N LEU A 235 -10.92 8.65 -17.99
CA LEU A 235 -11.27 8.78 -19.41
C LEU A 235 -10.25 8.13 -20.37
N LYS A 236 -9.01 7.94 -19.90
CA LYS A 236 -7.95 7.20 -20.62
C LYS A 236 -7.99 5.69 -20.37
N GLY A 237 -8.94 5.20 -19.59
CA GLY A 237 -9.17 3.77 -19.36
C GLY A 237 -8.60 3.22 -18.05
N ASP A 238 -8.18 4.07 -17.11
CA ASP A 238 -7.82 3.60 -15.78
C ASP A 238 -9.08 3.09 -15.03
N PRO A 239 -9.12 1.82 -14.58
CA PRO A 239 -10.31 1.25 -13.96
C PRO A 239 -10.53 1.73 -12.52
N TYR A 240 -9.58 2.46 -11.92
CA TYR A 240 -9.55 2.79 -10.50
C TYR A 240 -10.88 3.34 -9.96
N HIS A 241 -11.45 4.37 -10.60
CA HIS A 241 -12.73 4.95 -10.17
C HIS A 241 -13.85 3.90 -10.07
N CYS A 242 -13.99 3.06 -11.10
CA CYS A 242 -15.03 2.04 -11.13
C CYS A 242 -14.83 0.99 -10.03
N GLN A 243 -13.57 0.62 -9.76
CA GLN A 243 -13.23 -0.31 -8.69
C GLN A 243 -13.46 0.28 -7.30
N CYS A 244 -13.15 1.57 -7.08
CA CYS A 244 -13.44 2.28 -5.83
C CYS A 244 -14.93 2.33 -5.55
N VAL A 245 -15.73 2.78 -6.52
CA VAL A 245 -17.20 2.84 -6.39
C VAL A 245 -17.80 1.45 -6.14
N LYS A 246 -17.27 0.41 -6.82
CA LYS A 246 -17.69 -0.97 -6.59
C LYS A 246 -17.35 -1.43 -5.17
N THR A 247 -16.13 -1.15 -4.69
CA THR A 247 -15.70 -1.48 -3.31
C THR A 247 -16.62 -0.80 -2.30
N GLY A 248 -16.82 0.51 -2.40
CA GLY A 248 -17.69 1.27 -1.49
C GLY A 248 -19.12 0.73 -1.47
N ARG A 249 -19.68 0.40 -2.64
CA ARG A 249 -21.00 -0.22 -2.75
C ARG A 249 -21.07 -1.59 -2.06
N LEU A 250 -20.11 -2.49 -2.31
CA LEU A 250 -20.08 -3.84 -1.74
C LEU A 250 -19.90 -3.82 -0.21
N VAL A 251 -19.03 -2.96 0.30
CA VAL A 251 -18.84 -2.77 1.76
C VAL A 251 -20.14 -2.27 2.40
N ARG A 252 -20.79 -1.27 1.80
CA ARG A 252 -22.08 -0.75 2.27
C ARG A 252 -23.15 -1.85 2.30
N GLU A 253 -23.24 -2.66 1.24
CA GLU A 253 -24.18 -3.79 1.16
C GLU A 253 -23.90 -4.83 2.26
N ALA A 254 -22.62 -5.18 2.50
CA ALA A 254 -22.20 -6.11 3.55
C ALA A 254 -22.45 -5.60 4.98
N LEU A 255 -22.62 -4.29 5.15
CA LEU A 255 -22.98 -3.64 6.42
C LEU A 255 -24.49 -3.43 6.57
N GLY A 256 -25.28 -3.63 5.51
CA GLY A 256 -26.71 -3.34 5.51
C GLY A 256 -27.04 -1.84 5.61
N PHE A 257 -26.11 -0.96 5.22
CA PHE A 257 -26.32 0.49 5.29
C PHE A 257 -26.98 1.05 4.03
N SER A 258 -27.75 2.13 4.19
CA SER A 258 -28.34 2.86 3.07
C SER A 258 -27.31 3.74 2.35
N ALA A 259 -27.65 4.25 1.16
CA ALA A 259 -26.81 5.19 0.42
C ALA A 259 -26.57 6.51 1.17
N GLU A 260 -27.53 6.90 2.00
CA GLU A 260 -27.48 8.13 2.78
C GLU A 260 -26.56 7.97 3.98
N LYS A 261 -26.60 6.80 4.64
CA LYS A 261 -25.77 6.45 5.81
C LYS A 261 -24.31 6.22 5.45
N MET A 262 -24.02 5.65 4.27
CA MET A 262 -22.65 5.38 3.83
C MET A 262 -22.41 5.83 2.39
N ARG A 263 -21.51 6.80 2.22
CA ARG A 263 -21.24 7.48 0.94
C ARG A 263 -19.79 7.28 0.51
N THR A 264 -19.56 7.28 -0.79
CA THR A 264 -18.21 7.22 -1.36
C THR A 264 -17.73 8.59 -1.81
N THR A 265 -16.52 8.96 -1.39
CA THR A 265 -15.85 10.22 -1.71
C THR A 265 -14.41 9.99 -2.15
N PHE A 266 -13.79 11.02 -2.73
CA PHE A 266 -12.42 11.02 -3.18
C PHE A 266 -11.63 12.16 -2.51
N GLN A 267 -10.55 11.84 -1.83
CA GLN A 267 -9.68 12.79 -1.12
C GLN A 267 -8.47 13.23 -1.96
N SER A 268 -7.61 14.06 -1.38
CA SER A 268 -6.29 14.43 -1.89
C SER A 268 -6.31 14.93 -3.33
N ARG A 269 -6.49 16.24 -3.51
CA ARG A 269 -6.45 16.88 -4.85
C ARG A 269 -5.14 17.61 -5.06
N PHE A 270 -4.65 17.61 -6.29
CA PHE A 270 -3.41 18.30 -6.63
C PHE A 270 -3.49 18.98 -8.02
N GLY A 271 -3.19 20.29 -8.05
CA GLY A 271 -3.21 21.08 -9.27
C GLY A 271 -4.61 21.56 -9.67
N ASN A 272 -4.74 22.02 -10.92
CA ASN A 272 -5.91 22.77 -11.41
C ASN A 272 -6.85 21.95 -12.31
N GLU A 273 -6.55 20.67 -12.57
CA GLU A 273 -7.41 19.81 -13.39
C GLU A 273 -8.66 19.38 -12.60
N GLU A 274 -9.69 18.87 -13.29
CA GLU A 274 -10.84 18.23 -12.64
C GLU A 274 -10.44 16.85 -12.09
N TRP A 275 -10.73 16.61 -10.80
CA TRP A 275 -10.50 15.33 -10.13
C TRP A 275 -11.80 14.55 -9.96
N LEU A 276 -11.70 13.26 -9.61
CA LEU A 276 -12.86 12.44 -9.27
C LEU A 276 -13.67 13.06 -8.12
N ARG A 277 -15.00 13.02 -8.26
CA ARG A 277 -15.97 13.57 -7.31
C ARG A 277 -16.87 12.46 -6.76
N PRO A 278 -17.51 12.66 -5.60
CA PRO A 278 -17.48 13.86 -4.75
C PRO A 278 -16.18 14.01 -3.94
N TYR A 279 -15.77 15.24 -3.63
CA TYR A 279 -14.52 15.50 -2.89
C TYR A 279 -14.74 15.33 -1.38
N THR A 280 -13.82 14.64 -0.70
CA THR A 280 -13.99 14.31 0.73
C THR A 280 -14.07 15.56 1.60
N ASP A 281 -13.15 16.52 1.42
CA ASP A 281 -13.09 17.78 2.18
C ASP A 281 -14.35 18.64 2.04
N GLU A 282 -14.85 18.80 0.82
CA GLU A 282 -16.10 19.53 0.55
C GLU A 282 -17.31 18.80 1.13
N THR A 283 -17.36 17.47 0.95
CA THR A 283 -18.47 16.65 1.48
C THR A 283 -18.54 16.73 3.01
N VAL A 284 -17.40 16.69 3.70
CA VAL A 284 -17.33 16.80 5.16
C VAL A 284 -17.90 18.14 5.65
N GLN A 285 -17.50 19.24 5.01
CA GLN A 285 -18.01 20.58 5.37
C GLN A 285 -19.50 20.71 5.07
N GLU A 286 -19.97 20.17 3.95
CA GLU A 286 -21.39 20.17 3.57
C GLU A 286 -22.23 19.37 4.57
N LEU A 287 -21.76 18.20 4.99
CA LEU A 287 -22.44 17.38 6.00
C LEU A 287 -22.60 18.15 7.31
N ALA A 288 -21.51 18.75 7.83
CA ALA A 288 -21.55 19.54 9.05
C ALA A 288 -22.54 20.71 8.95
N LYS A 289 -22.48 21.50 7.86
CA LYS A 289 -23.40 22.63 7.59
C LYS A 289 -24.86 22.19 7.44
N SER A 290 -25.10 20.98 6.96
CA SER A 290 -26.44 20.41 6.83
C SER A 290 -27.03 19.90 8.15
N GLY A 291 -26.27 19.97 9.24
CA GLY A 291 -26.72 19.60 10.59
C GLY A 291 -26.27 18.21 11.06
N VAL A 292 -25.47 17.49 10.27
CA VAL A 292 -24.87 16.21 10.72
C VAL A 292 -23.91 16.51 11.86
N LYS A 293 -24.14 15.89 13.03
CA LYS A 293 -23.34 16.15 14.23
C LYS A 293 -22.27 15.11 14.48
N ARG A 294 -22.47 13.90 13.98
CA ARG A 294 -21.61 12.75 14.26
C ARG A 294 -21.27 12.03 12.97
N MET A 295 -19.99 11.86 12.67
CA MET A 295 -19.58 11.15 11.45
C MET A 295 -18.36 10.26 11.67
N ALA A 296 -18.17 9.31 10.75
CA ALA A 296 -16.95 8.52 10.66
C ALA A 296 -16.40 8.46 9.23
N ILE A 297 -15.08 8.28 9.10
CA ILE A 297 -14.42 8.07 7.81
C ILE A 297 -13.60 6.79 7.84
N VAL A 298 -13.64 6.04 6.73
CA VAL A 298 -12.86 4.83 6.47
C VAL A 298 -12.12 4.95 5.14
N ALA A 299 -10.96 4.28 5.01
CA ALA A 299 -10.09 4.38 3.83
C ALA A 299 -9.85 3.03 3.11
N PRO A 300 -10.87 2.39 2.50
CA PRO A 300 -10.75 1.07 1.87
C PRO A 300 -9.96 1.09 0.54
N GLY A 301 -9.32 2.21 0.20
CA GLY A 301 -8.32 2.31 -0.86
C GLY A 301 -6.91 1.93 -0.42
N PHE A 302 -6.67 1.82 0.89
CA PHE A 302 -5.37 1.61 1.49
C PHE A 302 -5.35 0.32 2.31
N SER A 303 -4.32 -0.49 2.11
CA SER A 303 -4.08 -1.71 2.91
C SER A 303 -3.44 -1.40 4.26
N ALA A 304 -2.83 -0.23 4.39
CA ALA A 304 -2.04 0.21 5.53
C ALA A 304 -2.19 1.73 5.71
N ASP A 305 -2.25 2.18 6.96
CA ASP A 305 -2.28 3.59 7.30
C ASP A 305 -1.00 4.30 6.83
N CYS A 306 -1.18 5.52 6.35
CA CYS A 306 -0.15 6.35 5.78
C CYS A 306 -0.41 7.82 6.12
N LEU A 307 0.39 8.72 5.52
CA LEU A 307 0.19 10.16 5.74
C LEU A 307 -1.22 10.59 5.32
N GLU A 308 -1.67 10.13 4.16
CA GLU A 308 -2.96 10.49 3.57
C GLU A 308 -4.16 10.00 4.40
N THR A 309 -3.98 9.00 5.27
CA THR A 309 -5.05 8.58 6.17
C THR A 309 -4.96 9.31 7.51
N LEU A 310 -3.80 9.30 8.15
CA LEU A 310 -3.66 9.82 9.51
C LEU A 310 -3.65 11.35 9.58
N GLU A 311 -2.97 12.04 8.67
CA GLU A 311 -2.94 13.51 8.68
C GLU A 311 -4.16 14.08 7.96
N GLU A 312 -4.47 13.60 6.75
CA GLU A 312 -5.54 14.20 5.93
C GLU A 312 -6.93 13.74 6.36
N LEU A 313 -7.18 12.42 6.51
CA LEU A 313 -8.53 11.96 6.90
C LEU A 313 -8.81 12.15 8.39
N ASP A 314 -7.88 11.82 9.28
CA ASP A 314 -8.13 11.94 10.71
C ASP A 314 -7.85 13.35 11.26
N GLY A 315 -6.81 14.03 10.76
CA GLY A 315 -6.46 15.38 11.18
C GLY A 315 -7.27 16.47 10.46
N GLU A 316 -7.01 16.70 9.18
CA GLU A 316 -7.58 17.82 8.43
C GLU A 316 -9.11 17.75 8.33
N ASN A 317 -9.68 16.59 7.97
CA ASN A 317 -11.13 16.44 7.83
C ASN A 317 -11.88 16.49 9.17
N ARG A 318 -11.26 16.10 10.28
CA ARG A 318 -11.81 16.33 11.62
C ARG A 318 -11.99 17.81 11.89
N HIS A 319 -10.94 18.61 11.64
CA HIS A 319 -11.03 20.06 11.78
C HIS A 319 -12.10 20.65 10.87
N TYR A 320 -12.16 20.22 9.59
CA TYR A 320 -13.21 20.68 8.68
C TYR A 320 -14.62 20.35 9.18
N PHE A 321 -14.81 19.19 9.81
CA PHE A 321 -16.11 18.81 10.36
C PHE A 321 -16.48 19.66 11.58
N GLU A 322 -15.58 19.76 12.55
CA GLU A 322 -15.78 20.46 13.82
C GLU A 322 -15.94 21.98 13.61
N ASP A 323 -15.11 22.60 12.77
CA ASP A 323 -15.18 24.04 12.44
C ASP A 323 -16.47 24.44 11.73
N ASN A 324 -17.16 23.48 11.09
CA ASN A 324 -18.39 23.73 10.35
C ASN A 324 -19.65 23.24 11.09
N GLY A 325 -19.56 22.97 12.39
CA GLY A 325 -20.69 22.69 13.28
C GLY A 325 -20.94 21.21 13.58
N GLY A 326 -20.07 20.31 13.12
CA GLY A 326 -19.99 18.93 13.58
C GLY A 326 -19.49 18.84 15.02
N GLU A 327 -19.77 17.73 15.70
CA GLU A 327 -19.48 17.56 17.14
C GLU A 327 -18.61 16.34 17.43
N ARG A 328 -18.87 15.20 16.76
CA ARG A 328 -18.14 13.95 16.97
C ARG A 328 -17.62 13.42 15.64
N PHE A 329 -16.31 13.23 15.55
CA PHE A 329 -15.64 12.66 14.39
C PHE A 329 -14.83 11.43 14.78
N ALA A 330 -14.89 10.38 13.96
CA ALA A 330 -14.04 9.21 14.10
C ALA A 330 -13.38 8.82 12.78
N TYR A 331 -12.08 8.55 12.81
CA TYR A 331 -11.41 7.79 11.78
C TYR A 331 -11.37 6.31 12.20
N ILE A 332 -11.75 5.41 11.29
CA ILE A 332 -11.59 3.97 11.49
C ILE A 332 -10.34 3.54 10.72
N PRO A 333 -9.30 3.01 11.41
CA PRO A 333 -8.02 2.63 10.81
C PRO A 333 -8.14 1.65 9.64
N CYS A 334 -7.10 1.65 8.80
CA CYS A 334 -6.95 0.62 7.77
C CYS A 334 -6.80 -0.78 8.40
N LEU A 335 -6.89 -1.84 7.58
CA LEU A 335 -6.69 -3.21 8.08
C LEU A 335 -5.29 -3.44 8.65
N ASN A 336 -4.30 -2.66 8.19
CA ASN A 336 -2.92 -2.66 8.66
C ASN A 336 -2.32 -4.08 8.66
N ASP A 337 -1.43 -4.36 9.60
CA ASP A 337 -0.83 -5.67 9.88
C ASP A 337 -1.64 -6.49 10.90
N GLY A 338 -2.89 -6.10 11.15
CA GLY A 338 -3.82 -6.85 12.00
C GLY A 338 -4.30 -8.15 11.36
N ALA A 339 -4.96 -9.00 12.17
CA ALA A 339 -5.40 -10.33 11.74
C ALA A 339 -6.31 -10.32 10.49
N LEU A 340 -7.20 -9.32 10.37
CA LEU A 340 -8.06 -9.16 9.20
C LEU A 340 -7.24 -8.81 7.94
N GLY A 341 -6.26 -7.89 8.05
CA GLY A 341 -5.39 -7.51 6.96
C GLY A 341 -4.51 -8.67 6.48
N LEU A 342 -3.87 -9.37 7.42
CA LEU A 342 -3.07 -10.56 7.11
C LEU A 342 -3.90 -11.66 6.45
N LYS A 343 -5.13 -11.92 6.91
CA LYS A 343 -6.03 -12.90 6.29
C LYS A 343 -6.33 -12.57 4.82
N VAL A 344 -6.56 -11.29 4.50
CA VAL A 344 -6.77 -10.86 3.10
C VAL A 344 -5.52 -11.11 2.27
N ILE A 345 -4.35 -10.65 2.75
CA ILE A 345 -3.07 -10.80 2.04
C ILE A 345 -2.77 -12.29 1.81
N GLU A 346 -2.90 -13.12 2.84
CA GLU A 346 -2.69 -14.57 2.75
C GLU A 346 -3.65 -15.21 1.75
N THR A 347 -4.93 -14.85 1.76
CA THR A 347 -5.92 -15.39 0.81
C THR A 347 -5.55 -15.06 -0.63
N VAL A 348 -5.18 -13.80 -0.91
CA VAL A 348 -4.72 -13.38 -2.23
C VAL A 348 -3.46 -14.15 -2.61
N VAL A 349 -2.45 -14.17 -1.75
CA VAL A 349 -1.17 -14.86 -2.00
C VAL A 349 -1.39 -16.35 -2.29
N ARG A 350 -2.15 -17.06 -1.46
CA ARG A 350 -2.43 -18.49 -1.67
C ARG A 350 -3.16 -18.75 -2.98
N ARG A 351 -4.14 -17.92 -3.35
CA ARG A 351 -4.82 -18.02 -4.64
C ARG A 351 -3.84 -17.83 -5.80
N GLU A 352 -3.05 -16.77 -5.75
CA GLU A 352 -2.11 -16.43 -6.82
C GLU A 352 -0.90 -17.37 -6.86
N LEU A 353 -0.64 -18.17 -5.83
CA LEU A 353 0.40 -19.19 -5.82
C LEU A 353 -0.07 -20.57 -6.31
N GLN A 354 -1.35 -20.75 -6.61
CA GLN A 354 -1.86 -22.02 -7.14
C GLN A 354 -1.08 -22.44 -8.40
N GLY A 355 -0.70 -23.73 -8.43
CA GLY A 355 0.15 -24.32 -9.47
C GLY A 355 1.65 -24.10 -9.28
N TRP A 356 2.08 -23.32 -8.28
CA TRP A 356 3.49 -23.27 -7.83
C TRP A 356 3.72 -24.03 -6.53
N LEU A 357 2.73 -24.00 -5.62
CA LEU A 357 2.72 -24.74 -4.36
C LEU A 357 2.37 -26.23 -4.54
#